data_AF-A0A9P6G4D0-F1
#
_entry.id   AF-A0A9P6G4D0-F1
#
_cell.length_a   1.000
_cell.length_b   1.000
_cell.length_c   1.000
_cell.angle_alpha   90.00
_cell.angle_beta   90.00
_cell.angle_gamma   90.00
#
_symmetry.space_group_name_H-M   'P 1'
#
loop_
_entity.id
_entity.type
_entity.pdbx_description
1 polymer ?
#
loop_
_entity_poly.entity_id
_entity_poly.type
_entity_poly.pdbx_seq_one_letter_code
_entity_poly.pdbx_strand_id
1 'polypeptide(L)'
;MSENPCSNCLSRGSPCVVNPATGRCIECSSNNRQCDKVLNWDRVARIDRQDADLRFQLEALERERRQSFREGEDRLASNRGEEAEREDRHRAFLAKSDHLCKRLSQLHSQRRKLLENEFKSIEELEKLEAEERLETLRTSPISTYNGSN
;
A
#
# COMPACT_ATOMS: atom_id res chain seq x y z
N MET A 1 -0.28 10.80 -72.00
CA MET A 1 -0.25 9.96 -70.78
C MET A 1 -1.21 10.59 -69.78
N SER A 2 -2.11 9.83 -69.14
CA SER A 2 -3.02 10.41 -68.14
C SER A 2 -2.23 10.83 -66.90
N GLU A 3 -2.42 12.07 -66.44
CA GLU A 3 -1.66 12.67 -65.33
C GLU A 3 -1.90 12.00 -63.96
N ASN A 4 -2.89 11.10 -63.88
CA ASN A 4 -3.19 10.37 -62.66
C ASN A 4 -3.73 8.98 -63.01
N PRO A 5 -2.90 7.96 -63.28
CA PRO A 5 -3.39 6.61 -63.59
C PRO A 5 -4.08 5.95 -62.38
N CYS A 6 -5.03 5.03 -62.59
CA CYS A 6 -5.56 4.24 -61.47
C CYS A 6 -4.49 3.29 -60.90
N SER A 7 -4.64 2.82 -59.65
CA SER A 7 -3.66 1.97 -58.95
C SER A 7 -3.24 0.74 -59.78
N ASN A 8 -4.19 0.13 -60.49
CA ASN A 8 -3.94 -1.04 -61.34
C ASN A 8 -3.10 -0.72 -62.59
N CYS A 9 -3.34 0.41 -63.25
CA CYS A 9 -2.53 0.82 -64.40
C CYS A 9 -1.17 1.37 -63.95
N LEU A 10 -1.12 2.06 -62.80
CA LEU A 10 0.10 2.58 -62.20
C LEU A 10 1.06 1.46 -61.83
N SER A 11 0.58 0.44 -61.12
CA SER A 11 1.40 -0.72 -60.70
C SER A 11 1.95 -1.55 -61.87
N ARG A 12 1.34 -1.46 -63.05
CA ARG A 12 1.71 -2.24 -64.25
C ARG A 12 2.41 -1.41 -65.34
N GLY A 13 2.59 -0.11 -65.11
CA GLY A 13 3.12 0.80 -66.14
C GLY A 13 2.25 0.87 -67.40
N SER A 14 0.97 0.51 -67.32
CA SER A 14 0.06 0.48 -68.47
C SER A 14 -0.57 1.85 -68.73
N PRO A 15 -0.86 2.23 -70.00
CA PRO A 15 -1.55 3.48 -70.31
C PRO A 15 -2.95 3.53 -69.68
N CYS A 16 -3.17 4.43 -68.73
CA CYS A 16 -4.48 4.60 -68.10
C CYS A 16 -5.33 5.62 -68.88
N VAL A 17 -6.00 5.19 -69.94
CA VAL A 17 -6.95 6.05 -70.66
C VAL A 17 -8.35 5.88 -70.08
N VAL A 18 -8.94 6.96 -69.57
CA VAL A 18 -10.31 6.96 -69.01
C VAL A 18 -11.31 7.23 -70.14
N ASN A 19 -12.30 6.37 -70.29
CA ASN A 19 -13.43 6.61 -71.17
C ASN A 19 -14.37 7.64 -70.51
N PRO A 20 -14.58 8.82 -71.12
CA PRO A 20 -15.40 9.88 -70.53
C PRO A 20 -16.89 9.51 -70.42
N ALA A 21 -17.39 8.61 -71.28
CA ALA A 21 -18.80 8.18 -71.24
C ALA A 21 -19.12 7.24 -70.07
N THR A 22 -18.12 6.51 -69.56
CA THR A 22 -18.31 5.49 -68.51
C THR A 22 -17.55 5.80 -67.23
N GLY A 23 -16.66 6.79 -67.25
CA GLY A 23 -15.75 7.11 -66.14
C GLY A 23 -14.73 6.01 -65.83
N ARG A 24 -14.63 4.95 -66.65
CA ARG A 24 -13.76 3.78 -66.43
C ARG A 24 -12.50 3.86 -67.27
N CYS A 25 -11.39 3.37 -66.71
CA CYS A 25 -10.18 3.14 -67.48
C CYS A 25 -10.40 1.99 -68.48
N ILE A 26 -10.00 2.16 -69.74
CA ILE A 26 -10.21 1.17 -70.81
C ILE A 26 -9.54 -0.16 -70.43
N GLU A 27 -8.30 -0.10 -69.94
CA GLU A 27 -7.54 -1.28 -69.52
C GLU A 27 -8.25 -2.07 -68.40
N CYS A 28 -8.82 -1.36 -67.43
CA CYS A 28 -9.54 -1.94 -66.31
C CYS A 28 -10.85 -2.57 -66.77
N SER A 29 -11.55 -1.87 -67.68
CA SER A 29 -12.83 -2.32 -68.23
C SER A 29 -12.65 -3.58 -69.08
N SER A 30 -11.63 -3.61 -69.94
CA SER A 30 -11.34 -4.74 -70.83
C SER A 30 -10.90 -5.99 -70.09
N ASN A 31 -10.23 -5.84 -68.95
CA ASN A 31 -9.78 -6.96 -68.11
C ASN A 31 -10.76 -7.30 -66.98
N ASN A 32 -11.96 -6.71 -66.97
CA ASN A 32 -12.96 -6.85 -65.90
C ASN A 32 -12.38 -6.64 -64.48
N ARG A 33 -11.50 -5.66 -64.33
CA ARG A 33 -10.85 -5.32 -63.06
C ARG A 33 -11.49 -4.09 -62.43
N GLN A 34 -11.42 -4.03 -61.10
CA GLN A 34 -11.82 -2.85 -60.36
C GLN A 34 -10.89 -1.68 -60.70
N CYS A 35 -11.49 -0.56 -61.09
CA CYS A 35 -10.81 0.70 -61.32
C CYS A 35 -11.05 1.60 -60.10
N ASP A 36 -10.01 1.89 -59.31
CA ASP A 36 -10.16 2.70 -58.09
C ASP A 36 -10.59 4.15 -58.35
N LYS A 37 -10.55 4.62 -59.60
CA LYS A 37 -11.14 5.91 -60.00
C LYS A 37 -12.67 5.91 -60.02
N VAL A 38 -13.29 4.74 -59.99
CA VAL A 38 -14.74 4.61 -59.98
C VAL A 38 -15.19 4.34 -58.56
N LEU A 39 -15.99 5.25 -58.03
CA LEU A 39 -16.64 5.07 -56.75
C LEU A 39 -17.58 3.87 -56.80
N ASN A 40 -17.35 2.94 -55.88
CA ASN A 40 -18.23 1.79 -55.65
C ASN A 40 -18.97 2.03 -54.33
N TRP A 41 -20.25 2.37 -54.41
CA TRP A 41 -21.07 2.70 -53.24
C TRP A 41 -21.21 1.55 -52.25
N ASP A 42 -21.21 0.29 -52.69
CA ASP A 42 -21.21 -0.87 -51.77
C ASP A 42 -19.89 -0.98 -51.00
N ARG A 43 -18.77 -0.65 -51.65
CA ARG A 43 -17.45 -0.60 -50.99
C ARG A 43 -17.41 0.52 -49.97
N VAL A 44 -17.93 1.71 -50.31
CA VAL A 44 -18.04 2.84 -49.39
C VAL A 44 -18.91 2.46 -48.19
N ALA A 45 -20.11 1.93 -48.41
CA ALA A 45 -21.01 1.53 -47.34
C ALA A 45 -20.43 0.42 -46.43
N ARG A 46 -19.60 -0.49 -46.96
CA ARG A 46 -18.86 -1.46 -46.14
C ARG A 46 -17.80 -0.79 -45.25
N ILE A 47 -17.05 0.16 -45.82
CA ILE A 47 -16.04 0.92 -45.07
C ILE A 47 -16.72 1.74 -43.97
N ASP A 48 -17.83 2.41 -44.26
CA ASP A 48 -18.57 3.21 -43.27
C ASP A 48 -19.05 2.35 -42.08
N ARG A 49 -19.52 1.12 -42.35
CA ARG A 49 -19.89 0.18 -41.29
C ARG A 49 -18.69 -0.26 -40.45
N GLN A 50 -17.55 -0.53 -41.09
CA GLN A 50 -16.32 -0.89 -40.38
C GLN A 50 -15.79 0.27 -39.54
N ASP A 51 -15.81 1.50 -40.06
CA ASP A 51 -15.43 2.70 -39.32
C ASP A 51 -16.35 2.91 -38.10
N ALA A 52 -17.66 2.77 -38.26
CA ALA A 52 -18.61 2.88 -37.15
C ALA A 52 -18.37 1.81 -36.06
N ASP A 53 -18.13 0.56 -36.44
CA ASP A 53 -17.83 -0.53 -35.51
C ASP A 53 -16.50 -0.29 -34.77
N LEU A 54 -15.45 0.12 -35.49
CA LEU A 54 -14.15 0.44 -34.88
C LEU A 54 -14.25 1.63 -33.91
N ARG A 55 -15.01 2.68 -34.26
CA ARG A 55 -15.25 3.82 -33.35
C ARG A 55 -15.97 3.38 -32.08
N PHE A 56 -16.97 2.52 -32.21
CA PHE A 56 -17.69 1.97 -31.07
C PHE A 56 -16.77 1.14 -30.16
N GLN A 57 -15.92 0.30 -30.74
CA GLN A 57 -14.94 -0.49 -29.99
C GLN A 57 -13.90 0.40 -29.29
N LEU A 58 -13.40 1.44 -29.97
CA LEU A 58 -12.48 2.42 -29.36
C LEU A 58 -13.13 3.13 -28.18
N GLU A 59 -14.37 3.58 -28.32
CA GLU A 59 -15.09 4.23 -27.23
C GLU A 59 -15.30 3.27 -26.04
N ALA A 60 -15.60 2.00 -26.30
CA ALA A 60 -15.74 0.98 -25.27
C ALA A 60 -14.41 0.76 -24.52
N LEU A 61 -13.29 0.64 -25.24
CA LEU A 61 -11.96 0.50 -24.65
C LEU A 61 -11.54 1.75 -23.86
N GLU A 62 -11.88 2.95 -24.34
CA GLU A 62 -11.63 4.18 -23.60
C GLU A 62 -12.45 4.27 -22.32
N ARG A 63 -13.71 3.83 -22.36
CA ARG A 63 -14.56 3.74 -21.16
C ARG A 63 -13.99 2.76 -20.15
N GLU A 64 -13.60 1.58 -20.59
CA GLU A 64 -12.98 0.56 -19.74
C GLU A 64 -11.68 1.09 -19.11
N ARG A 65 -10.79 1.68 -19.91
CA ARG A 65 -9.53 2.28 -19.42
C ARG A 65 -9.79 3.36 -18.35
N ARG A 66 -10.77 4.25 -18.57
CA ARG A 66 -11.15 5.29 -17.60
C ARG A 66 -11.75 4.68 -16.34
N GLN A 67 -12.48 3.58 -16.44
CA GLN A 67 -13.03 2.88 -15.29
C GLN A 67 -11.95 2.19 -14.48
N SER A 68 -11.05 1.43 -15.13
CA SER A 68 -9.92 0.77 -14.44
C SER A 68 -9.01 1.76 -13.72
N PHE A 69 -8.79 2.94 -14.31
CA PHE A 69 -8.00 4.00 -13.67
C PHE A 69 -8.68 4.51 -12.39
N ARG A 70 -9.98 4.82 -12.45
CA ARG A 70 -10.75 5.26 -11.28
C ARG A 70 -10.79 4.21 -10.18
N GLU A 71 -11.08 2.96 -10.53
CA GLU A 71 -11.07 1.85 -9.56
C GLU A 71 -9.69 1.64 -8.93
N GLY A 72 -8.61 1.85 -9.69
CA GLY A 72 -7.25 1.83 -9.19
C GLY A 72 -6.97 2.95 -8.19
N GLU A 73 -7.40 4.18 -8.48
CA GLU A 73 -7.27 5.33 -7.58
C GLU A 73 -8.05 5.12 -6.26
N ASP A 74 -9.28 4.64 -6.34
CA ASP A 74 -10.12 4.36 -5.17
C ASP A 74 -9.48 3.29 -4.27
N ARG A 75 -8.94 2.22 -4.87
CA ARG A 75 -8.22 1.17 -4.12
C ARG A 75 -6.96 1.71 -3.45
N LEU A 76 -6.20 2.56 -4.13
CA LEU A 76 -5.01 3.21 -3.56
C LEU A 76 -5.38 4.14 -2.40
N ALA A 77 -6.49 4.89 -2.51
CA ALA A 77 -6.97 5.75 -1.45
C ALA A 77 -7.40 4.93 -0.22
N SER A 78 -8.14 3.83 -0.43
CA SER A 78 -8.55 2.92 0.65
C SER A 78 -7.33 2.32 1.37
N ASN A 79 -6.36 1.80 0.61
CA ASN A 79 -5.14 1.22 1.19
C ASN A 79 -4.33 2.24 2.01
N ARG A 80 -4.22 3.49 1.54
CA ARG A 80 -3.56 4.56 2.30
C ARG A 80 -4.30 4.86 3.61
N GLY A 81 -5.63 4.84 3.59
CA GLY A 81 -6.44 5.01 4.79
C GLY A 81 -6.21 3.89 5.81
N GLU A 82 -6.21 2.64 5.35
CA GLU A 82 -5.95 1.47 6.20
C GLU A 82 -4.53 1.47 6.78
N GLU A 83 -3.55 1.89 6.00
CA GLU A 83 -2.15 2.00 6.43
C GLU A 83 -1.98 3.09 7.50
N ALA A 84 -2.58 4.26 7.30
CA ALA A 84 -2.59 5.32 8.31
C ALA A 84 -3.24 4.87 9.63
N GLU A 85 -4.38 4.16 9.57
CA GLU A 85 -5.03 3.62 10.76
C GLU A 85 -4.16 2.54 11.46
N ARG A 86 -3.44 1.71 10.69
CA ARG A 86 -2.49 0.75 11.24
C ARG A 86 -1.32 1.44 11.94
N GLU A 87 -0.76 2.50 11.34
CA GLU A 87 0.31 3.30 11.95
C GLU A 87 -0.14 3.96 13.25
N ASP A 88 -1.34 4.52 13.29
CA ASP A 88 -1.87 5.16 14.48
C ASP A 88 -2.11 4.16 15.62
N ARG A 89 -2.64 2.97 15.30
CA ARG A 89 -2.75 1.87 16.27
C ARG A 89 -1.39 1.43 16.78
N HIS A 90 -0.38 1.35 15.91
CA HIS A 90 0.98 1.00 16.31
C HIS A 90 1.60 2.07 17.23
N ARG A 91 1.45 3.36 16.89
CA ARG A 91 1.89 4.48 17.74
C ARG A 91 1.22 4.45 19.11
N ALA A 92 -0.09 4.22 19.17
CA ALA A 92 -0.83 4.10 20.42
C ALA A 92 -0.35 2.91 21.27
N PHE A 93 -0.06 1.77 20.63
CA PHE A 93 0.52 0.61 21.30
C PHE A 93 1.89 0.93 21.92
N LEU A 94 2.79 1.57 21.16
CA LEU A 94 4.12 1.95 21.65
C LEU A 94 4.03 2.93 22.84
N ALA A 95 3.15 3.94 22.75
CA ALA A 95 2.93 4.88 23.85
C ALA A 95 2.45 4.17 25.13
N LYS A 96 1.55 3.19 25.00
CA LYS A 96 1.08 2.37 26.13
C LYS A 96 2.22 1.51 26.70
N SER A 97 3.02 0.89 25.84
CA SER A 97 4.19 0.09 26.26
C SER A 97 5.18 0.94 27.06
N ASP A 98 5.54 2.12 26.56
CA ASP A 98 6.43 3.06 27.25
C ASP A 98 5.89 3.49 28.61
N HIS A 99 4.59 3.79 28.69
CA HIS A 99 3.95 4.12 29.95
C HIS A 99 4.05 2.97 30.97
N LEU A 100 3.81 1.74 30.54
CA LEU A 100 3.93 0.55 31.39
C LEU A 100 5.37 0.32 31.86
N CYS A 101 6.36 0.44 30.97
CA CYS A 101 7.78 0.33 31.32
C CYS A 101 8.20 1.37 32.37
N LYS A 102 7.74 2.63 32.21
CA LYS A 102 7.97 3.70 33.20
C LYS A 102 7.31 3.35 34.53
N ARG A 103 6.06 2.88 34.52
CA ARG A 103 5.34 2.50 35.74
C ARG A 103 6.02 1.33 36.46
N LEU A 104 6.47 0.32 35.73
CA LEU A 104 7.19 -0.82 36.29
C LEU A 104 8.50 -0.38 36.94
N SER A 105 9.25 0.50 36.27
CA SER A 105 10.49 1.09 36.83
C SER A 105 10.23 1.85 38.12
N GLN A 106 9.14 2.62 38.20
CA GLN A 106 8.73 3.31 39.42
C GLN A 106 8.43 2.33 40.56
N LEU A 107 7.66 1.28 40.29
CA LEU A 107 7.33 0.25 41.28
C LEU A 107 8.57 -0.47 41.79
N HIS A 108 9.52 -0.82 40.90
CA HIS A 108 10.79 -1.41 41.29
C HIS A 108 11.61 -0.47 42.19
N SER A 109 11.62 0.82 41.88
CA SER A 109 12.29 1.84 42.70
C SER A 109 11.64 1.96 44.09
N GLN A 110 10.31 2.01 44.16
CA GLN A 110 9.56 2.04 45.41
C GLN A 110 9.83 0.80 46.26
N ARG A 111 9.81 -0.40 45.64
CA ARG A 111 10.11 -1.66 46.32
C ARG A 111 11.51 -1.65 46.92
N ARG A 112 12.54 -1.20 46.19
CA ARG A 112 13.91 -1.12 46.72
C ARG A 112 13.99 -0.22 47.95
N LYS A 113 13.37 0.96 47.90
CA LYS A 113 13.33 1.89 49.04
C LYS A 113 12.65 1.30 50.27
N LEU A 114 11.52 0.61 50.08
CA LEU A 114 10.84 -0.07 51.18
C LEU A 114 11.73 -1.14 51.79
N LEU A 115 12.36 -1.99 50.98
CA LEU A 115 13.27 -3.02 51.49
C LEU A 115 14.47 -2.41 52.22
N GLU A 116 15.07 -1.34 51.69
CA GLU A 116 16.17 -0.61 52.36
C GLU A 116 15.73 -0.06 53.73
N ASN A 117 14.50 0.45 53.84
CA ASN A 117 13.96 0.93 55.11
C ASN A 117 13.71 -0.20 56.10
N GLU A 118 13.13 -1.32 55.63
CA GLU A 118 12.91 -2.51 56.47
C GLU A 118 14.25 -3.06 57.00
N PHE A 119 15.27 -3.17 56.15
CA PHE A 119 16.60 -3.62 56.58
C PHE A 119 17.21 -2.71 57.65
N LYS A 120 17.08 -1.38 57.51
CA LYS A 120 17.54 -0.43 58.54
C LYS A 120 16.77 -0.58 59.85
N SER A 121 15.45 -0.74 59.77
CA SER A 121 14.61 -0.95 60.96
C SER A 121 14.99 -2.23 61.70
N ILE A 122 15.30 -3.31 60.98
CA ILE A 122 15.78 -4.57 61.57
C ILE A 122 17.13 -4.34 62.26
N GLU A 123 18.07 -3.67 61.60
CA GLU A 123 19.40 -3.38 62.17
C GLU A 123 19.30 -2.53 63.46
N GLU A 124 18.37 -1.58 63.51
CA GLU A 124 18.09 -0.77 64.70
C GLU A 124 17.50 -1.61 65.84
N LEU A 125 16.54 -2.50 65.54
CA LEU A 125 15.97 -3.42 66.53
C LEU A 125 17.04 -4.38 67.09
N GLU A 126 17.89 -4.95 66.23
CA GLU A 126 18.98 -5.84 66.67
C GLU A 126 19.97 -5.13 67.61
N LYS A 127 20.26 -3.84 67.37
CA LYS A 127 21.09 -3.01 68.27
C LYS A 127 20.41 -2.82 69.62
N LEU A 128 19.13 -2.44 69.63
CA LEU A 128 18.37 -2.25 70.88
C LEU A 128 18.29 -3.54 71.69
N GLU A 129 18.03 -4.69 71.05
CA GLU A 129 18.02 -5.99 71.74
C GLU A 129 19.41 -6.39 72.26
N ALA A 130 20.49 -6.05 71.56
CA ALA A 130 21.85 -6.29 72.03
C ALA A 130 22.18 -5.43 73.25
N GLU A 131 21.78 -4.16 73.25
CA GLU A 131 21.90 -3.24 74.39
C GLU A 131 21.07 -3.74 75.59
N GLU A 132 19.84 -4.17 75.38
CA GLU A 132 18.98 -4.74 76.43
C GLU A 132 19.57 -6.04 77.02
N ARG A 133 20.14 -6.92 76.19
CA ARG A 133 20.85 -8.14 76.64
C ARG A 133 22.06 -7.81 77.52
N LEU A 134 22.82 -6.78 77.18
CA LEU A 134 23.95 -6.33 77.98
C LEU A 134 23.49 -5.72 79.31
N GLU A 135 22.39 -4.96 79.30
CA GLU A 135 21.85 -4.32 80.50
C GLU A 135 21.22 -5.34 81.47
N THR A 136 20.54 -6.36 80.96
CA THR A 136 20.02 -7.49 81.77
C THR A 136 21.14 -8.35 82.37
N LEU A 137 22.26 -8.52 81.67
CA LEU A 137 23.46 -9.17 82.23
C LEU A 137 24.12 -8.33 83.34
N ARG A 138 24.09 -6.99 83.23
CA ARG A 138 24.61 -6.07 84.25
C ARG A 138 23.74 -5.99 85.50
N THR A 139 22.43 -6.15 85.34
CA THR A 139 21.44 -6.03 86.42
C THR A 139 21.05 -7.38 87.04
N SER A 140 21.54 -8.50 86.48
CA SER A 140 21.37 -9.83 87.10
C SER A 140 22.10 -9.89 88.44
N PRO A 141 21.40 -10.11 89.57
CA PRO A 141 22.02 -10.14 90.88
C PRO A 141 22.96 -11.34 90.98
N ILE A 142 24.20 -11.09 91.39
CA ILE A 142 25.13 -12.12 91.86
C ILE A 142 24.42 -12.83 93.01
N SER A 143 23.92 -14.05 92.77
CA SER A 143 23.47 -14.94 93.83
C SER A 143 24.71 -15.35 94.62
N THR A 144 25.05 -14.57 95.65
CA THR A 144 26.02 -14.96 96.66
C THR A 144 25.38 -16.05 97.52
N TYR A 145 25.62 -17.30 97.13
CA TYR A 145 25.34 -18.45 97.98
C TYR A 145 26.29 -18.41 99.17
N ASN A 146 25.86 -17.82 100.28
CA ASN A 146 26.54 -17.93 101.57
C ASN A 146 26.27 -19.33 102.12
N GLY A 147 27.13 -20.29 101.76
CA GLY A 147 27.18 -21.61 102.39
C GLY A 147 28.02 -21.53 103.67
N SER A 148 27.34 -21.45 104.81
CA SER A 148 27.92 -21.67 106.14
C SER A 148 28.26 -23.14 106.35
N ASN A 149 29.54 -23.46 106.56
CA ASN A 149 30.11 -24.19 107.70
C ASN A 149 31.57 -24.58 107.43
#